data_AF-A0A1N7Q354-F1
#
_entry.id   AF-A0A1N7Q354-F1
#
_cell.length_a   1.000
_cell.length_b   1.000
_cell.length_c   1.000
_cell.angle_alpha   90.00
_cell.angle_beta   90.00
_cell.angle_gamma   90.00
#
_symmetry.space_group_name_H-M   'P 1'
#
loop_
_entity.id
_entity.type
_entity.pdbx_description
1 polymer ?
#
loop_
_entity_poly.entity_id
_entity_poly.type
_entity_poly.pdbx_seq_one_letter_code
_entity_poly.pdbx_strand_id
1 'polypeptide(L)'
;MSPSLIPPDGGPTWDIDVHTNLNINVADAENGNQILSIVGQISGDQFPNAEGFVTDNDKNSIFLGAFQSKAGPNKGPFVTLMGDKKKPMFDVNISIMVNQDGIFQGVMENGKLIGIDDWNKRFTND
;
A
#
# COMPACT_ATOMS: atom_id res chain seq x y z
N MET A 1 -12.98 -2.81 39.10
CA MET A 1 -11.78 -3.27 38.36
C MET A 1 -12.29 -4.01 37.12
N SER A 2 -11.98 -3.53 35.93
CA SER A 2 -12.36 -4.22 34.68
C SER A 2 -11.42 -5.42 34.50
N PRO A 3 -11.93 -6.64 34.22
CA PRO A 3 -11.05 -7.79 34.05
C PRO A 3 -10.19 -7.59 32.80
N SER A 4 -8.88 -7.86 32.94
CA SER A 4 -7.96 -7.94 31.81
C SER A 4 -8.50 -8.96 30.81
N LEU A 5 -8.79 -8.49 29.59
CA LEU A 5 -9.20 -9.31 28.46
C LEU A 5 -8.04 -10.11 27.84
N ILE A 6 -6.83 -10.03 28.42
CA ILE A 6 -5.63 -10.66 27.86
C ILE A 6 -5.32 -11.92 28.68
N PRO A 7 -5.41 -13.12 28.07
CA PRO A 7 -5.00 -14.38 28.69
C PRO A 7 -3.51 -14.36 29.10
N PRO A 8 -3.09 -15.12 30.12
CA PRO A 8 -1.71 -15.13 30.62
C PRO A 8 -0.66 -15.57 29.57
N ASP A 9 -1.10 -16.29 28.54
CA ASP A 9 -0.28 -16.80 27.42
C ASP A 9 -0.26 -15.85 26.22
N GLY A 10 -0.92 -14.69 26.30
CA GLY A 10 -1.04 -13.78 25.17
C GLY A 10 -2.11 -14.17 24.15
N GLY A 11 -3.05 -15.07 24.49
CA GLY A 11 -4.25 -15.33 23.70
C GLY A 11 -4.02 -15.95 22.31
N PRO A 12 -5.08 -16.10 21.50
CA PRO A 12 -4.98 -16.70 20.16
C PRO A 12 -4.12 -15.85 19.22
N THR A 13 -3.17 -16.51 18.54
CA THR A 13 -2.38 -15.92 17.45
C THR A 13 -3.14 -16.11 16.13
N TRP A 14 -3.98 -15.15 15.80
CA TRP A 14 -4.65 -15.13 14.50
C TRP A 14 -3.67 -14.69 13.40
N ASP A 15 -3.87 -15.21 12.20
CA ASP A 15 -3.14 -14.76 11.02
C ASP A 15 -3.51 -13.29 10.69
N ILE A 16 -2.63 -12.62 9.93
CA ILE A 16 -2.88 -11.29 9.40
C ILE A 16 -3.35 -11.44 7.96
N ASP A 17 -4.54 -10.91 7.68
CA ASP A 17 -5.13 -10.94 6.35
C ASP A 17 -4.99 -9.59 5.63
N VAL A 18 -4.52 -9.66 4.38
CA VAL A 18 -4.42 -8.54 3.44
C VAL A 18 -4.94 -8.99 2.07
N HIS A 19 -5.80 -8.16 1.48
CA HIS A 19 -6.45 -8.40 0.20
C HIS A 19 -6.18 -7.24 -0.75
N THR A 20 -5.83 -7.57 -1.98
CA THR A 20 -5.49 -6.63 -3.03
C THR A 20 -6.51 -6.71 -4.15
N ASN A 21 -7.19 -5.61 -4.44
CA ASN A 21 -8.05 -5.50 -5.62
C ASN A 21 -7.59 -4.31 -6.45
N LEU A 22 -6.82 -4.60 -7.50
CA LEU A 22 -6.20 -3.61 -8.38
C LEU A 22 -6.61 -3.85 -9.82
N ASN A 23 -6.90 -2.76 -10.51
CA ASN A 23 -7.02 -2.71 -11.95
C ASN A 23 -5.77 -2.00 -12.50
N ILE A 24 -5.08 -2.68 -13.41
CA ILE A 24 -3.82 -2.22 -14.00
C ILE A 24 -4.03 -2.08 -15.50
N ASN A 25 -3.77 -0.90 -16.04
CA ASN A 25 -3.82 -0.62 -17.47
C ASN A 25 -2.51 -0.01 -17.94
N VAL A 26 -2.20 -0.24 -19.21
CA VAL A 26 -1.06 0.37 -19.90
C VAL A 26 -1.59 1.12 -21.12
N ALA A 27 -1.12 2.34 -21.32
CA ALA A 27 -1.41 3.15 -22.49
C ALA A 27 -0.11 3.71 -23.07
N ASP A 28 -0.05 3.84 -24.40
CA ASP A 28 1.09 4.45 -25.07
C ASP A 28 1.18 5.96 -24.76
N ALA A 29 2.41 6.46 -24.69
CA ALA A 29 2.74 7.86 -24.53
C ALA A 29 3.73 8.33 -25.63
N GLU A 30 4.11 9.60 -25.57
CA GLU A 30 5.08 10.17 -26.51
C GLU A 30 6.46 9.48 -26.41
N ASN A 31 7.22 9.52 -27.52
CA ASN A 31 8.58 8.97 -27.61
C ASN A 31 8.68 7.46 -27.29
N GLY A 32 7.58 6.72 -27.46
CA GLY A 32 7.50 5.28 -27.19
C GLY A 32 7.51 4.93 -25.70
N ASN A 33 7.36 5.91 -24.81
CA ASN A 33 7.10 5.65 -23.40
C ASN A 33 5.67 5.11 -23.22
N GLN A 34 5.37 4.62 -22.03
CA GLN A 34 4.05 4.14 -21.64
C GLN A 34 3.61 4.75 -20.32
N ILE A 35 2.29 4.82 -20.10
CA ILE A 35 1.68 5.14 -18.82
C ILE A 35 1.09 3.86 -18.23
N LEU A 36 1.63 3.43 -17.09
CA LEU A 36 1.09 2.37 -16.25
C LEU A 36 0.15 2.98 -15.21
N SER A 37 -1.16 2.75 -15.38
CA SER A 37 -2.19 3.23 -14.45
C SER A 37 -2.61 2.11 -13.52
N ILE A 38 -2.48 2.32 -12.21
CA ILE A 38 -2.88 1.38 -11.16
C ILE A 38 -3.97 2.04 -10.31
N VAL A 39 -5.15 1.44 -10.30
CA VAL A 39 -6.30 1.94 -9.53
C VAL A 39 -6.92 0.79 -8.74
N GLY A 40 -7.25 1.02 -7.47
CA GLY A 40 -7.95 0.02 -6.68
C GLY A 40 -7.83 0.27 -5.18
N GLN A 41 -7.95 -0.81 -4.40
CA GLN A 41 -7.98 -0.75 -2.95
C GLN A 41 -7.23 -1.93 -2.34
N ILE A 42 -6.50 -1.63 -1.26
CA ILE A 42 -5.97 -2.61 -0.32
C ILE A 42 -6.91 -2.67 0.89
N SER A 43 -7.22 -3.87 1.34
CA SER A 43 -8.10 -4.14 2.48
C SER A 43 -7.55 -5.28 3.34
N GLY A 44 -8.06 -5.47 4.55
CA GLY A 44 -7.55 -6.50 5.45
C GLY A 44 -8.07 -6.35 6.88
N ASP A 45 -7.28 -6.84 7.83
CA ASP A 45 -7.62 -6.83 9.25
C ASP A 45 -7.48 -5.47 9.94
N GLN A 46 -6.89 -4.48 9.27
CA GLN A 46 -6.57 -3.17 9.85
C GLN A 46 -5.63 -3.26 11.07
N PHE A 47 -4.86 -4.34 11.20
CA PHE A 47 -3.73 -4.46 12.11
C PHE A 47 -2.73 -5.49 11.54
N PRO A 48 -1.42 -5.26 11.66
CA PRO A 48 -0.75 -4.06 12.15
C PRO A 48 -0.85 -2.91 11.11
N ASN A 49 0.13 -2.01 11.06
CA ASN A 49 0.26 -1.09 9.93
C ASN A 49 0.54 -1.87 8.65
N ALA A 50 0.22 -1.28 7.50
CA ALA A 50 0.59 -1.82 6.20
C ALA A 50 1.07 -0.71 5.27
N GLU A 51 1.92 -1.09 4.32
CA GLU A 51 2.51 -0.21 3.32
C GLU A 51 2.48 -0.91 1.97
N GLY A 52 2.30 -0.15 0.89
CA GLY A 52 2.26 -0.64 -0.47
C GLY A 52 3.32 0.02 -1.33
N PHE A 53 4.02 -0.79 -2.12
CA PHE A 53 5.01 -0.34 -3.09
C PHE A 53 4.83 -1.10 -4.41
N VAL A 54 5.18 -0.46 -5.52
CA VAL A 54 5.37 -1.12 -6.81
C VAL A 54 6.82 -0.91 -7.26
N THR A 55 7.45 -1.97 -7.79
CA THR A 55 8.88 -1.97 -8.13
C THR A 55 9.07 -2.47 -9.56
N ASP A 56 9.94 -1.79 -10.31
CA ASP A 56 10.33 -2.20 -11.66
C ASP A 56 11.49 -3.20 -11.66
N ASN A 57 11.97 -3.56 -12.85
CA ASN A 57 13.06 -4.53 -13.00
C ASN A 57 14.45 -3.97 -12.62
N ASP A 58 14.63 -2.64 -12.62
CA ASP A 58 15.85 -1.97 -12.16
C ASP A 58 15.83 -1.65 -10.65
N LYS A 59 14.79 -2.13 -9.95
CA LYS A 59 14.57 -1.95 -8.51
C LYS A 59 14.25 -0.51 -8.11
N ASN A 60 13.74 0.30 -9.03
CA ASN A 60 13.12 1.56 -8.66
C ASN A 60 11.74 1.26 -8.05
N SER A 61 11.50 1.78 -6.85
CA SER A 61 10.25 1.55 -6.11
C SER A 61 9.46 2.85 -5.95
N ILE A 62 8.16 2.79 -6.22
CA ILE A 62 7.22 3.89 -6.02
C ILE A 62 6.27 3.52 -4.87
N PHE A 63 6.15 4.42 -3.89
CA PHE A 63 5.20 4.28 -2.79
C PHE A 63 3.76 4.45 -3.27
N LEU A 64 2.90 3.50 -2.93
CA LEU A 64 1.48 3.49 -3.30
C LEU A 64 0.57 4.02 -2.19
N GLY A 65 0.97 3.85 -0.93
CA GLY A 65 0.17 4.23 0.22
C GLY A 65 0.52 3.45 1.48
N ALA A 66 -0.02 3.89 2.60
CA ALA A 66 0.07 3.21 3.88
C ALA A 66 -1.27 3.24 4.62
N PHE A 67 -1.42 2.27 5.51
CA PHE A 67 -2.47 2.24 6.51
C PHE A 67 -1.83 2.19 7.90
N GLN A 68 -2.20 3.16 8.74
CA GLN A 68 -1.87 3.15 10.15
C GLN A 68 -3.01 2.50 10.94
N SER A 69 -2.68 1.47 11.71
CA SER A 69 -3.65 0.81 12.57
C SER A 69 -4.16 1.75 13.65
N LYS A 70 -5.48 1.72 13.85
CA LYS A 70 -6.17 2.47 14.92
C LYS A 70 -6.27 1.65 16.20
N ALA A 71 -6.11 0.34 16.11
CA ALA A 71 -6.14 -0.54 17.26
C ALA A 71 -4.72 -0.65 17.81
N GLY A 72 -4.42 0.09 18.87
CA GLY A 72 -3.11 0.02 19.53
C GLY A 72 -2.74 -1.42 19.96
N PRO A 73 -1.49 -1.65 20.39
CA PRO A 73 -0.92 -2.99 20.59
C PRO A 73 -1.68 -3.84 21.62
N ASN A 74 -2.42 -3.21 22.54
CA ASN A 74 -3.21 -3.90 23.55
C ASN A 74 -4.56 -4.43 23.05
N LYS A 75 -5.02 -3.98 21.88
CA LYS A 75 -6.33 -4.39 21.31
C LYS A 75 -6.18 -5.03 19.94
N GLY A 76 -5.36 -4.47 19.06
CA GLY A 76 -5.20 -4.93 17.68
C GLY A 76 -5.03 -6.45 17.56
N PRO A 77 -3.97 -7.02 18.16
CA PRO A 77 -3.68 -8.45 18.04
C PRO A 77 -4.85 -9.37 18.46
N PHE A 78 -5.69 -8.92 19.40
CA PHE A 78 -6.74 -9.75 19.99
C PHE A 78 -8.11 -9.58 19.34
N VAL A 79 -8.41 -8.39 18.80
CA VAL A 79 -9.77 -8.06 18.33
C VAL A 79 -9.84 -7.79 16.83
N THR A 80 -8.77 -7.27 16.24
CA THR A 80 -8.79 -6.91 14.81
C THR A 80 -8.40 -8.07 13.91
N LEU A 81 -7.61 -9.04 14.39
CA LEU A 81 -7.19 -10.20 13.60
C LEU A 81 -8.19 -11.38 13.62
N MET A 82 -9.30 -11.27 14.37
CA MET A 82 -10.24 -12.39 14.46
C MET A 82 -10.99 -12.62 13.12
N GLY A 83 -10.57 -13.65 12.40
CA GLY A 83 -11.13 -14.12 11.12
C GLY A 83 -10.74 -13.28 9.91
N ASP A 84 -11.09 -13.74 8.69
CA ASP A 84 -10.74 -13.07 7.42
C ASP A 84 -11.54 -11.78 7.20
N LYS A 85 -10.95 -10.62 7.56
CA LYS A 85 -11.59 -9.32 7.35
C LYS A 85 -11.13 -8.68 6.05
N LYS A 86 -12.10 -8.05 5.39
CA LYS A 86 -11.91 -7.27 4.16
C LYS A 86 -12.22 -5.80 4.42
N LYS A 87 -11.65 -5.24 5.49
CA LYS A 87 -11.89 -3.83 5.84
C LYS A 87 -10.97 -2.92 5.01
N PRO A 88 -11.47 -1.82 4.44
CA PRO A 88 -10.63 -0.90 3.68
C PRO A 88 -9.44 -0.38 4.48
N MET A 89 -8.26 -0.36 3.85
CA MET A 89 -7.02 0.12 4.44
C MET A 89 -6.51 1.37 3.73
N PHE A 90 -6.19 1.27 2.44
CA PHE A 90 -5.87 2.45 1.61
C PHE A 90 -6.25 2.21 0.15
N ASP A 91 -6.56 3.30 -0.53
CA ASP A 91 -6.84 3.30 -1.97
C ASP A 91 -5.55 3.57 -2.75
N VAL A 92 -5.44 2.96 -3.93
CA VAL A 92 -4.36 3.18 -4.88
C VAL A 92 -4.95 3.89 -6.08
N ASN A 93 -4.35 5.01 -6.48
CA ASN A 93 -4.68 5.71 -7.71
C ASN A 93 -3.43 6.45 -8.20
N ILE A 94 -2.69 5.81 -9.11
CA ILE A 94 -1.39 6.30 -9.56
C ILE A 94 -1.21 6.02 -11.05
N SER A 95 -0.54 6.95 -11.72
CA SER A 95 -0.13 6.83 -13.12
C SER A 95 1.39 6.96 -13.17
N ILE A 96 2.08 5.93 -13.65
CA ILE A 96 3.54 5.85 -13.65
C ILE A 96 4.01 5.95 -15.11
N MET A 97 4.93 6.87 -15.39
CA MET A 97 5.60 6.90 -16.69
C MET A 97 6.68 5.83 -16.72
N VAL A 98 6.66 5.01 -17.76
CA VAL A 98 7.57 3.89 -17.97
C VAL A 98 8.25 4.08 -19.33
N ASN A 99 9.56 3.86 -19.38
CA ASN A 99 10.28 3.93 -20.66
C ASN A 99 10.10 2.63 -21.48
N GLN A 100 10.69 2.57 -22.66
CA GLN A 100 10.62 1.41 -23.57
C GLN A 100 11.21 0.12 -22.97
N ASP A 101 12.08 0.24 -21.96
CA ASP A 101 12.71 -0.88 -21.26
C ASP A 101 11.90 -1.37 -20.05
N GLY A 102 10.73 -0.77 -19.79
CA GLY A 102 9.91 -1.11 -18.63
C GLY A 102 10.37 -0.46 -17.32
N ILE A 103 11.29 0.52 -17.39
CA ILE A 103 11.87 1.19 -16.22
C ILE A 103 11.05 2.43 -15.86
N PHE A 104 10.73 2.58 -14.58
CA PHE A 104 9.96 3.71 -14.07
C PHE A 104 10.75 5.00 -14.21
N GLN A 105 10.09 6.03 -14.73
CA GLN A 105 10.65 7.37 -14.89
C GLN A 105 10.09 8.34 -13.83
N GLY A 106 8.93 8.02 -13.26
CA GLY A 106 8.27 8.85 -12.26
C GLY A 106 6.76 8.72 -12.29
N VAL A 107 6.09 9.52 -11.48
CA VAL A 107 4.63 9.55 -11.35
C VAL A 107 4.06 10.74 -12.12
N MET A 108 3.06 10.49 -12.95
CA MET A 108 2.32 11.53 -13.65
C MET A 108 1.21 12.07 -12.76
N GLU A 109 1.35 13.32 -12.35
CA GLU A 109 0.38 14.03 -11.51
C GLU A 109 0.04 15.38 -12.15
N ASN A 110 -1.25 15.62 -12.42
CA ASN A 110 -1.72 16.87 -13.03
C ASN A 110 -0.97 17.26 -14.33
N GLY A 111 -0.65 16.26 -15.16
CA GLY A 111 0.08 16.46 -16.42
C GLY A 111 1.58 16.72 -16.28
N LYS A 112 2.13 16.62 -15.06
CA LYS A 112 3.57 16.77 -14.79
C LYS A 112 4.17 15.45 -14.35
N LEU A 113 5.40 15.20 -14.79
CA LEU A 113 6.21 14.09 -14.29
C LEU A 113 6.87 14.50 -12.97
N ILE A 114 6.57 13.77 -11.92
CA ILE A 114 7.23 13.86 -10.61
C ILE A 114 8.25 12.72 -10.54
N GLY A 115 9.52 13.03 -10.32
CA GLY A 115 10.56 12.00 -10.18
C GLY A 115 10.28 11.05 -9.02
N ILE A 116 10.82 9.83 -9.09
CA ILE A 116 10.56 8.76 -8.11
C ILE A 116 10.95 9.21 -6.69
N ASP A 117 12.14 9.78 -6.52
CA ASP A 117 12.60 10.29 -5.23
C ASP A 117 11.72 11.41 -4.70
N ASP A 118 11.34 12.36 -5.56
CA ASP A 118 10.49 13.50 -5.19
C ASP A 118 9.07 13.06 -4.82
N TRP A 119 8.58 12.00 -5.47
CA TRP A 119 7.31 11.37 -5.10
C TRP A 119 7.40 10.70 -3.72
N ASN A 120 8.40 9.84 -3.52
CA ASN A 120 8.56 9.08 -2.27
C ASN A 120 8.81 9.97 -1.05
N LYS A 121 9.57 11.07 -1.23
CA LYS A 121 9.81 12.08 -0.18
C LYS A 121 8.55 12.71 0.40
N ARG A 122 7.41 12.66 -0.31
CA ARG A 122 6.12 13.16 0.21
C ARG A 122 5.60 12.31 1.37
N PHE A 123 6.10 11.09 1.52
CA PHE A 123 5.62 10.10 2.48
C PHE A 123 6.66 9.73 3.54
N THR A 124 7.91 10.16 3.35
CA THR A 124 8.99 10.04 4.33
C THR A 124 9.26 11.40 4.96
N ASN A 125 9.06 11.55 6.26
CA ASN A 125 9.61 12.67 7.01
C ASN A 125 10.97 12.24 7.55
N ASP A 126 12.05 12.70 6.93
CA ASP A 126 13.40 12.67 7.52
C ASP A 126 13.61 13.91 8.41
#